data_AF-A0A2H3E9B6-F1
#
_entry.id   AF-A0A2H3E9B6-F1
#
_cell.length_a   1.000
_cell.length_b   1.000
_cell.length_c   1.000
_cell.angle_alpha   90.00
_cell.angle_beta   90.00
_cell.angle_gamma   90.00
#
_symmetry.space_group_name_H-M   'P 1'
#
loop_
_entity.id
_entity.type
_entity.pdbx_description
1 polymer ?
#
loop_
_entity_poly.entity_id
_entity_poly.type
_entity_poly.pdbx_seq_one_letter_code
_entity_poly.pdbx_strand_id
1 'polypeptide(L)'
;FGGVSIIFAGDFTQLPPVGDSRLFSRVRTSSGSEAAQKHVQGKLLWFSVDVVVILQQVMRQDGESNNTFVALLGQLHTGTCTEDDFKLLNMQLASRVKPDWDAHEWNMVPLILSQNVVKDAYNEQAAHAFAAKTGRTLHYYYAVDR
;
A
#
# COMPACT_ATOMS: atom_id res chain seq x y z
N PHE A 1 17.11 -13.56 -17.80
CA PHE A 1 17.69 -12.31 -17.27
C PHE A 1 19.20 -12.21 -17.50
N GLY A 2 19.72 -12.55 -18.68
CA GLY A 2 21.14 -12.32 -19.02
C GLY A 2 22.17 -12.95 -18.07
N GLY A 3 21.86 -14.09 -17.43
CA GLY A 3 22.73 -14.73 -16.43
C GLY A 3 22.66 -14.13 -15.02
N VAL A 4 21.80 -13.13 -14.79
CA VAL A 4 21.59 -12.54 -13.46
C VAL A 4 20.59 -13.37 -12.65
N SER A 5 20.95 -13.68 -11.39
CA SER A 5 20.03 -14.25 -10.41
C SER A 5 19.02 -13.19 -9.96
N ILE A 6 17.73 -13.47 -10.10
CA ILE A 6 16.65 -12.54 -9.74
C ILE A 6 15.77 -13.14 -8.67
N ILE A 7 15.48 -12.33 -7.64
CA ILE A 7 14.48 -12.62 -6.63
C ILE A 7 13.38 -11.56 -6.77
N PHE A 8 12.16 -12.01 -7.07
CA PHE A 8 10.97 -11.18 -7.01
C PHE A 8 10.35 -11.31 -5.62
N ALA A 9 10.05 -10.18 -4.99
CA ALA A 9 9.37 -10.13 -3.71
C ALA A 9 8.24 -9.11 -3.78
N GLY A 10 7.08 -9.48 -3.25
CA GLY A 10 5.89 -8.64 -3.27
C GLY A 10 4.64 -9.42 -2.91
N ASP A 11 3.51 -8.74 -3.01
CA ASP A 11 2.20 -9.25 -2.67
C ASP A 11 1.23 -8.88 -3.81
N PHE A 12 0.60 -9.90 -4.41
CA PHE A 12 -0.24 -9.74 -5.59
C PHE A 12 -1.63 -9.15 -5.30
N THR A 13 -2.02 -9.07 -4.03
CA THR A 13 -3.31 -8.47 -3.63
C THR A 13 -3.16 -6.98 -3.29
N GLN A 14 -1.95 -6.44 -3.34
CA GLN A 14 -1.71 -5.01 -3.14
C GLN A 14 -2.05 -4.20 -4.41
N LEU A 15 -1.74 -2.90 -4.36
CA LEU A 15 -2.05 -1.97 -5.43
C LEU A 15 -1.45 -2.45 -6.76
N PRO A 16 -2.23 -2.44 -7.85
CA PRO A 16 -1.71 -2.74 -9.17
C PRO A 16 -0.72 -1.66 -9.63
N PRO A 17 0.10 -1.95 -10.66
CA PRO A 17 0.88 -0.92 -11.33
C PRO A 17 0.00 0.25 -11.78
N VAL A 18 0.48 1.48 -11.59
CA VAL A 18 -0.23 2.68 -12.03
C VAL A 18 -0.09 2.83 -13.54
N GLY A 19 -1.21 2.82 -14.25
CA GLY A 19 -1.24 3.02 -15.70
C GLY A 19 -0.72 1.84 -16.53
N ASP A 20 -0.44 0.68 -15.92
CA ASP A 20 0.07 -0.51 -16.61
C ASP A 20 -0.63 -1.80 -16.14
N SER A 21 -0.43 -2.90 -16.88
CA SER A 21 -1.02 -4.19 -16.57
C SER A 21 -0.13 -5.05 -15.68
N ARG A 22 -0.74 -5.88 -14.83
CA ARG A 22 -0.03 -6.82 -13.95
C ARG A 22 0.80 -7.81 -14.77
N LEU A 23 2.04 -8.09 -14.36
CA LEU A 23 2.91 -9.08 -15.03
C LEU A 23 2.29 -10.48 -15.09
N PHE A 24 1.59 -10.86 -14.02
CA PHE A 24 0.89 -12.15 -13.90
C PHE A 24 -0.49 -12.17 -14.57
N SER A 25 -0.91 -11.08 -15.22
CA SER A 25 -2.16 -11.09 -15.99
C SER A 25 -1.98 -11.85 -17.31
N ARG A 26 -3.09 -12.34 -17.87
CA ARG A 26 -3.08 -13.05 -19.16
C ARG A 26 -2.39 -12.20 -20.24
N VAL A 27 -1.59 -12.87 -21.08
CA VAL A 27 -1.06 -12.28 -22.31
C VAL A 27 -2.24 -12.08 -23.25
N ARG A 28 -2.64 -10.82 -23.44
CA ARG A 28 -3.61 -10.45 -24.47
C ARG A 28 -2.83 -10.16 -25.75
N THR A 29 -3.22 -10.80 -26.84
CA THR A 29 -2.68 -10.50 -28.16
C THR A 29 -3.21 -9.15 -28.61
N SER A 30 -2.36 -8.13 -28.74
CA SER A 30 -2.77 -6.89 -29.40
C SER A 30 -1.59 -6.03 -29.88
N SER A 31 -1.59 -5.77 -31.19
CA SER A 31 -0.71 -4.88 -31.95
C SER A 31 0.73 -5.37 -32.18
N GLY A 32 1.26 -5.09 -33.38
CA GLY A 32 2.66 -5.31 -33.75
C GLY A 32 3.60 -4.19 -33.30
N SER A 33 3.16 -3.29 -32.42
CA SER A 33 3.99 -2.19 -31.92
C SER A 33 5.14 -2.71 -31.06
N GLU A 34 6.27 -2.03 -31.07
CA GLU A 34 7.45 -2.39 -30.26
C GLU A 34 7.10 -2.40 -28.76
N ALA A 35 6.29 -1.44 -28.30
CA ALA A 35 5.85 -1.38 -26.90
C ALA A 35 5.02 -2.61 -26.50
N ALA A 36 4.08 -3.05 -27.36
CA ALA A 36 3.31 -4.25 -27.12
C ALA A 36 4.19 -5.51 -27.10
N GLN A 37 5.17 -5.60 -28.01
CA GLN A 37 6.11 -6.72 -28.02
C GLN A 37 6.95 -6.78 -26.74
N LYS A 38 7.49 -5.65 -26.27
CA LYS A 38 8.22 -5.56 -24.99
C LYS A 38 7.34 -5.97 -23.81
N HIS A 39 6.06 -5.56 -23.80
CA HIS A 39 5.10 -5.95 -22.77
C HIS A 39 4.88 -7.47 -22.76
N VAL A 40 4.69 -8.09 -23.94
CA VAL A 40 4.55 -9.55 -24.05
C VAL A 40 5.82 -10.26 -23.59
N GLN A 41 7.01 -9.80 -24.00
CA GLN A 41 8.28 -10.36 -23.57
C GLN A 41 8.46 -10.28 -22.04
N GLY A 42 8.10 -9.16 -21.41
CA GLY A 42 8.12 -9.01 -19.96
C GLY A 42 7.25 -10.03 -19.24
N LYS A 43 6.04 -10.30 -19.75
CA LYS A 43 5.16 -11.35 -19.21
C LYS A 43 5.70 -12.76 -19.43
N LEU A 44 6.31 -13.03 -20.58
CA LEU A 44 6.94 -14.34 -20.83
C LEU A 44 8.13 -14.58 -19.90
N LEU A 45 8.93 -13.55 -19.61
CA LEU A 45 10.00 -13.62 -18.60
C LEU A 45 9.45 -13.83 -17.19
N TRP A 46 8.31 -13.23 -16.86
CA TRP A 46 7.62 -13.51 -15.60
C TRP A 46 7.18 -14.98 -15.52
N PHE A 47 6.60 -15.52 -16.59
CA PHE A 47 6.18 -16.93 -16.64
C PHE A 47 7.33 -17.94 -16.72
N SER A 48 8.57 -17.51 -16.94
CA SER A 48 9.73 -18.39 -16.81
C SER A 48 10.21 -18.58 -15.37
N VAL A 49 9.62 -17.87 -14.39
CA VAL A 49 9.88 -18.10 -12.96
C VAL A 49 9.14 -19.36 -12.52
N ASP A 50 9.88 -20.36 -12.07
CA ASP A 50 9.39 -21.70 -11.69
C ASP A 50 9.50 -22.00 -10.20
N VAL A 51 10.25 -21.18 -9.45
CA VAL A 51 10.37 -21.28 -7.99
C VAL A 51 9.50 -20.21 -7.32
N VAL A 52 8.57 -20.66 -6.48
CA VAL A 52 7.69 -19.79 -5.69
C VAL A 52 7.84 -20.16 -4.22
N VAL A 53 8.09 -19.16 -3.38
CA VAL A 53 8.13 -19.28 -1.92
C VAL A 53 7.02 -18.41 -1.34
N ILE A 54 6.12 -19.01 -0.56
CA ILE A 54 5.02 -18.31 0.11
C ILE A 54 5.34 -18.23 1.61
N LEU A 55 5.46 -17.01 2.14
CA LEU A 55 5.60 -16.77 3.57
C LEU A 55 4.21 -16.75 4.21
N GLN A 56 4.01 -17.56 5.25
CA GLN A 56 2.69 -17.74 5.88
C GLN A 56 2.55 -16.99 7.21
N GLN A 57 3.66 -16.67 7.88
CA GLN A 57 3.64 -16.04 9.19
C GLN A 57 3.60 -14.50 9.05
N VAL A 58 2.59 -13.88 9.67
CA VAL A 58 2.48 -12.43 9.75
C VAL A 58 3.31 -11.92 10.92
N MET A 59 4.42 -11.24 10.64
CA MET A 59 5.34 -10.73 11.67
C MET A 59 5.01 -9.32 12.18
N ARG A 60 4.20 -8.55 11.44
CA ARG A 60 3.94 -7.12 11.75
C ARG A 60 2.98 -6.96 12.92
N GLN A 61 1.91 -7.75 12.96
CA GLN A 61 0.91 -7.75 14.02
C GLN A 61 0.99 -9.06 14.81
N ASP A 62 2.17 -9.34 15.37
CA ASP A 62 2.40 -10.53 16.18
C ASP A 62 1.73 -10.44 17.57
N GLY A 63 1.61 -11.57 18.24
CA GLY A 63 1.03 -11.70 19.58
C GLY A 63 -0.42 -12.13 19.59
N GLU A 64 -0.79 -12.91 20.61
CA GLU A 64 -2.10 -13.57 20.72
C GLU A 64 -3.26 -12.57 20.71
N SER A 65 -3.07 -11.36 21.26
CA SER A 65 -4.06 -10.28 21.26
C SER A 65 -4.43 -9.78 19.86
N ASN A 66 -3.57 -10.01 18.87
CA ASN A 66 -3.77 -9.57 17.48
C ASN A 66 -4.35 -10.66 16.58
N ASN A 67 -4.55 -11.89 17.06
CA ASN A 67 -5.00 -13.02 16.25
C ASN A 67 -6.28 -12.72 15.44
N THR A 68 -7.26 -12.08 16.08
CA THR A 68 -8.51 -11.67 15.42
C THR A 68 -8.25 -10.66 14.29
N PHE A 69 -7.33 -9.72 14.51
CA PHE A 69 -6.99 -8.72 13.49
C PHE A 69 -6.19 -9.34 12.33
N VAL A 70 -5.25 -10.25 12.63
CA VAL A 70 -4.51 -11.00 11.60
C VAL A 70 -5.45 -11.86 10.75
N ALA A 71 -6.42 -12.54 11.37
CA ALA A 71 -7.43 -13.32 10.66
C ALA A 71 -8.31 -12.43 9.76
N LEU A 72 -8.72 -11.26 10.25
CA LEU A 72 -9.45 -10.27 9.47
C LEU A 72 -8.64 -9.77 8.26
N LEU A 73 -7.35 -9.45 8.45
CA LEU A 73 -6.48 -9.00 7.37
C LEU A 73 -6.27 -10.10 6.31
N GLY A 74 -6.16 -11.36 6.74
CA GLY A 74 -6.10 -12.50 5.84
C GLY A 74 -7.35 -12.64 4.96
N GLN A 75 -8.54 -12.45 5.55
CA GLN A 75 -9.81 -12.49 4.82
C GLN A 75 -9.99 -11.29 3.88
N LEU A 76 -9.54 -10.10 4.28
CA LEU A 76 -9.48 -8.93 3.39
C LEU A 76 -8.56 -9.18 2.19
N HIS A 77 -7.39 -9.78 2.45
CA HIS A 77 -6.41 -10.11 1.42
C HIS A 77 -6.97 -11.09 0.38
N THR A 78 -7.70 -12.13 0.79
CA THR A 78 -8.32 -13.11 -0.12
C THR A 78 -9.69 -12.68 -0.67
N GLY A 79 -10.25 -11.57 -0.18
CA GLY A 79 -11.59 -11.13 -0.55
C GLY A 79 -12.71 -12.02 0.00
N THR A 80 -12.47 -12.73 1.11
CA THR A 80 -13.42 -13.65 1.75
C THR A 80 -13.95 -13.10 3.08
N CYS A 81 -14.11 -11.77 3.16
CA CYS A 81 -14.59 -11.11 4.37
C CYS A 81 -15.98 -11.59 4.78
N THR A 82 -16.18 -11.68 6.09
CA THR A 82 -17.44 -12.02 6.73
C THR A 82 -18.16 -10.77 7.23
N GLU A 83 -19.43 -10.94 7.60
CA GLU A 83 -20.21 -9.91 8.27
C GLU A 83 -19.57 -9.48 9.61
N ASP A 84 -18.90 -10.40 10.29
CA ASP A 84 -18.23 -10.10 11.56
C ASP A 84 -16.96 -9.25 11.34
N ASP A 85 -16.23 -9.46 10.23
CA ASP A 85 -15.12 -8.57 9.84
C ASP A 85 -15.61 -7.15 9.57
N PHE A 86 -16.74 -7.03 8.84
CA PHE A 86 -17.36 -5.74 8.58
C PHE A 86 -17.76 -5.02 9.87
N LYS A 87 -18.42 -5.72 10.81
CA LYS A 87 -18.76 -5.17 12.12
C LYS A 87 -17.52 -4.75 12.89
N LEU A 88 -16.47 -5.57 12.88
CA LEU A 88 -15.21 -5.30 13.57
C LEU A 88 -14.56 -4.00 13.07
N LEU A 89 -14.47 -3.81 11.76
CA LEU A 89 -13.96 -2.56 11.18
C LEU A 89 -14.86 -1.36 11.51
N ASN A 90 -16.18 -1.52 11.46
CA ASN A 90 -17.11 -0.44 11.79
C ASN A 90 -17.01 0.02 13.25
N MET A 91 -16.63 -0.86 14.17
CA MET A 91 -16.41 -0.48 15.58
C MET A 91 -15.22 0.47 15.73
N GLN A 92 -14.25 0.44 14.80
CA GLN A 92 -13.06 1.29 14.81
C GLN A 92 -13.27 2.66 14.14
N LEU A 93 -14.49 2.99 13.72
CA LEU A 93 -14.79 4.30 13.16
C LEU A 93 -14.59 5.41 14.20
N ALA A 94 -13.95 6.51 13.79
CA ALA A 94 -13.72 7.68 14.64
C ALA A 94 -15.01 8.23 15.28
N SER A 95 -16.15 8.15 14.59
CA SER A 95 -17.46 8.55 15.12
C SER A 95 -17.94 7.69 16.30
N ARG A 96 -17.42 6.46 16.41
CA ARG A 96 -17.72 5.51 17.50
C ARG A 96 -16.67 5.54 18.59
N VAL A 97 -15.40 5.41 18.21
CA VAL A 97 -14.26 5.39 19.16
C VAL A 97 -14.09 6.75 19.84
N LYS A 98 -14.41 7.84 19.12
CA LYS A 98 -14.26 9.23 19.58
C LYS A 98 -12.90 9.47 20.25
N PRO A 99 -11.78 9.19 19.55
CA PRO A 99 -10.47 9.33 20.15
C PRO A 99 -10.20 10.79 20.51
N ASP A 100 -9.43 10.99 21.58
CA ASP A 100 -8.87 12.29 21.91
C ASP A 100 -7.70 12.55 20.96
N TRP A 101 -7.94 13.37 19.94
CA TRP A 101 -6.94 13.69 18.92
C TRP A 101 -5.75 14.50 19.45
N ASP A 102 -5.89 15.14 20.61
CA ASP A 102 -4.81 15.90 21.23
C ASP A 102 -3.89 14.99 22.07
N ALA A 103 -4.36 13.79 22.43
CA ALA A 103 -3.58 12.81 23.16
C ALA A 103 -2.30 12.42 22.40
N HIS A 104 -1.25 12.11 23.15
CA HIS A 104 0.07 11.80 22.59
C HIS A 104 0.03 10.68 21.53
N GLU A 105 -0.85 9.70 21.73
CA GLU A 105 -1.01 8.55 20.84
C GLU A 105 -1.55 8.92 19.46
N TRP A 106 -2.22 10.07 19.33
CA TRP A 106 -2.91 10.50 18.10
C TRP A 106 -2.33 11.78 17.50
N ASN A 107 -1.72 12.64 18.31
CA ASN A 107 -1.36 14.00 17.89
C ASN A 107 -0.19 14.09 16.88
N MET A 108 0.46 12.98 16.54
CA MET A 108 1.55 12.89 15.55
C MET A 108 1.46 11.65 14.65
N VAL A 109 0.29 10.97 14.60
CA VAL A 109 0.18 9.74 13.80
C VAL A 109 0.13 10.04 12.31
N PRO A 110 0.69 9.17 11.46
CA PRO A 110 0.50 9.27 10.01
C PRO A 110 -0.97 9.11 9.63
N LEU A 111 -1.45 9.97 8.73
CA LEU A 111 -2.77 9.84 8.11
C LEU A 111 -2.61 9.28 6.68
N ILE A 112 -3.31 8.18 6.40
CA ILE A 112 -3.33 7.58 5.06
C ILE A 112 -4.54 8.10 4.30
N LEU A 113 -4.30 8.69 3.13
CA LEU A 113 -5.32 9.32 2.29
C LEU A 113 -5.23 8.76 0.86
N SER A 114 -6.37 8.66 0.19
CA SER A 114 -6.44 8.10 -1.17
C SER A 114 -6.04 9.09 -2.27
N GLN A 115 -6.17 10.40 -2.02
CA GLN A 115 -5.95 11.44 -3.03
C GLN A 115 -4.77 12.33 -2.65
N ASN A 116 -3.87 12.54 -3.62
CA ASN A 116 -2.72 13.44 -3.45
C ASN A 116 -3.15 14.87 -3.08
N VAL A 117 -4.18 15.42 -3.73
CA VAL A 117 -4.65 16.79 -3.45
C VAL A 117 -5.09 16.98 -1.99
N VAL A 118 -5.75 15.98 -1.40
CA VAL A 118 -6.18 16.03 0.01
C VAL A 118 -4.97 15.86 0.94
N LYS A 119 -4.07 14.93 0.59
CA LYS A 119 -2.82 14.70 1.33
C LYS A 119 -1.92 15.92 1.32
N ASP A 120 -1.78 16.61 0.19
CA ASP A 120 -0.92 17.78 0.06
C ASP A 120 -1.48 18.96 0.86
N ALA A 121 -2.79 19.23 0.77
CA ALA A 121 -3.45 20.24 1.59
C ALA A 121 -3.35 19.94 3.10
N TYR A 122 -3.52 18.68 3.50
CA TYR A 122 -3.36 18.26 4.89
C TYR A 122 -1.91 18.44 5.37
N ASN A 123 -0.93 17.97 4.58
CA ASN A 123 0.48 18.06 4.92
C ASN A 123 0.96 19.51 5.04
N GLU A 124 0.46 20.42 4.20
CA GLU A 124 0.74 21.85 4.29
C GLU A 124 0.29 22.41 5.66
N GLN A 125 -0.96 22.15 6.05
CA GLN A 125 -1.49 22.58 7.34
C GLN A 125 -0.74 21.94 8.52
N ALA A 126 -0.47 20.64 8.44
CA ALA A 126 0.26 19.90 9.47
C ALA A 126 1.70 20.43 9.64
N ALA A 127 2.39 20.76 8.54
CA ALA A 127 3.73 21.33 8.57
C ALA A 127 3.76 22.71 9.25
N HIS A 128 2.79 23.57 8.94
CA HIS A 128 2.65 24.87 9.62
C HIS A 128 2.37 24.71 11.11
N ALA A 129 1.42 23.83 11.47
CA ALA A 129 1.08 23.57 12.87
C ALA A 129 2.28 23.02 13.65
N PHE A 130 3.04 22.10 13.06
CA PHE A 130 4.25 21.54 13.66
C PHE A 130 5.35 22.59 13.87
N ALA A 131 5.61 23.44 12.86
CA ALA A 131 6.58 24.53 12.94
C ALA A 131 6.24 25.51 14.07
N ALA A 132 4.96 25.93 14.14
CA ALA A 132 4.47 26.80 15.21
C ALA A 132 4.61 26.16 16.60
N LYS A 133 4.22 24.89 16.75
CA LYS A 133 4.31 24.15 18.02
C LYS A 133 5.75 23.95 18.51
N THR A 134 6.69 23.81 17.57
CA THR A 134 8.11 23.54 17.90
C THR A 134 9.00 24.78 17.88
N GLY A 135 8.46 25.95 17.55
CA GLY A 135 9.23 27.18 17.41
C GLY A 135 10.26 27.13 16.26
N ARG A 136 10.03 26.29 15.25
CA ARG A 136 10.93 26.10 14.11
C ARG A 136 10.44 26.88 12.89
N THR A 137 11.37 27.30 12.04
CA THR A 137 11.05 27.91 10.75
C THR A 137 10.77 26.83 9.71
N LEU A 138 9.68 26.99 8.96
CA LEU A 138 9.36 26.13 7.81
C LEU A 138 10.08 26.65 6.57
N HIS A 139 10.83 25.79 5.90
CA HIS A 139 11.55 26.10 4.67
C HIS A 139 11.00 25.28 3.52
N TYR A 140 10.74 25.93 2.38
CA TYR A 140 10.27 25.27 1.17
C TYR A 140 11.41 25.14 0.16
N TYR A 141 11.58 23.94 -0.37
CA TYR A 141 12.51 23.65 -1.46
C TYR A 141 11.70 23.07 -2.61
N TYR A 142 11.86 23.66 -3.80
CA TYR A 142 11.19 23.19 -5.00
C TYR A 142 12.17 22.32 -5.79
N ALA A 143 11.80 21.06 -6.02
CA ALA A 143 12.48 20.22 -6.99
C ALA A 143 11.78 20.36 -8.34
N VAL A 144 12.57 20.50 -9.41
CA VAL A 144 12.06 20.48 -10.78
C VAL A 144 12.41 19.11 -11.35
N ASP A 145 11.39 18.28 -11.60
CA ASP A 145 11.58 17.05 -12.36
C ASP A 145 11.95 17.43 -13.80
N ARG A 146 13.09 16.93 -14.27
CA ARG A 146 13.55 17.04 -15.66
C ARG A 146 13.22 15.80 -16.45
#